data_AF-A0A7X3GID2-F1
#
_entry.id   AF-A0A7X3GID2-F1
#
_cell.length_a   1.000
_cell.length_b   1.000
_cell.length_c   1.000
_cell.angle_alpha   90.00
_cell.angle_beta   90.00
_cell.angle_gamma   90.00
#
_symmetry.space_group_name_H-M   'P 1'
#
loop_
_entity.id
_entity.type
_entity.pdbx_description
1 polymer ?
#
loop_
_entity_poly.entity_id
_entity_poly.type
_entity_poly.pdbx_seq_one_letter_code
_entity_poly.pdbx_strand_id
1 'polypeptide(L)'
;MELWKKHWTTALGALFVLAAFISLFKYSADQGWLTDPIKVGAGLIIGAAAAAIGVKLHRNGTAYGLAGELGTGLGAAIGYTTAAYAGIYTTLWESMTVLVVMTAITTAVAAYAYRFNSRILMMVSLLGSMVAPLAMRPETDQVLQLFLYLLVMNSVVFAISVMKGWIELRLTAFVFTWLLYGVYYIHFLPESDNWWSMLMRYAIAAFVFYLIAFYIAAWRERSSLAGVNVYFSFANTVLFGAWAAALLPEQGAMTVLLLLIGGLYGVLALVIYRFRMAAVSAATGHIHAALAAIALLLGLSGLGSGSDYRPLVGAFVWTAIATVMVLVGRKLRSDWLILGGSFVWFFTGIYWFAHAWDVPRLNPLGGLYIPFLNGGAIAWVALAAFGFYVSRQVKYKALDQESASIVAVMYAVFSHIIVGGLLTVQITNVYEEYDVAGSVQLALSAAWGIYALLLFLWGAYSRQRPFRWIGSIVIVLVALKAILIDLSGESSLYKIIVFLLLGAISFGISWVNGKWQAKPEQQ
;
A
#
# COMPACT_ATOMS: atom_id res chain seq x y z
N MET A 1 29.40 -10.87 -2.66
CA MET A 1 29.65 -9.42 -2.49
C MET A 1 30.99 -8.96 -3.07
N GLU A 2 32.07 -9.76 -3.01
CA GLU A 2 33.38 -9.34 -3.55
C GLU A 2 33.44 -9.16 -5.08
N LEU A 3 32.76 -10.02 -5.85
CA LEU A 3 32.64 -9.85 -7.32
C LEU A 3 31.94 -8.54 -7.72
N TRP A 4 30.99 -8.07 -6.91
CA TRP A 4 30.26 -6.81 -7.16
C TRP A 4 31.14 -5.59 -6.86
N LYS A 5 31.94 -5.64 -5.79
CA LYS A 5 32.86 -4.55 -5.42
C LYS A 5 33.97 -4.31 -6.46
N LYS A 6 34.42 -5.36 -7.17
CA LYS A 6 35.51 -5.26 -8.15
C LYS A 6 35.06 -4.77 -9.54
N HIS A 7 33.77 -4.89 -9.87
CA HIS A 7 33.31 -4.67 -11.25
C HIS A 7 32.01 -3.85 -11.39
N TRP A 8 31.57 -3.16 -10.32
CA TRP A 8 30.40 -2.28 -10.37
C TRP A 8 30.55 -1.16 -11.41
N THR A 9 31.77 -0.68 -11.67
CA THR A 9 32.07 0.34 -12.69
C THR A 9 31.77 -0.15 -14.10
N THR A 10 32.04 -1.42 -14.42
CA THR A 10 31.74 -2.01 -15.73
C THR A 10 30.23 -2.21 -15.92
N ALA A 11 29.52 -2.62 -14.87
CA ALA A 11 28.05 -2.72 -14.89
C ALA A 11 27.39 -1.35 -15.05
N LEU A 12 27.91 -0.32 -14.36
CA LEU A 12 27.46 1.06 -14.51
C LEU A 12 27.75 1.60 -15.92
N GLY A 13 28.92 1.29 -16.48
CA GLY A 13 29.26 1.62 -17.87
C GLY A 13 28.29 1.01 -18.87
N ALA A 14 27.92 -0.26 -18.71
CA ALA A 14 26.92 -0.92 -19.56
C ALA A 14 25.54 -0.24 -19.47
N LEU A 15 25.12 0.18 -18.27
CA LEU A 15 23.88 0.95 -18.07
C LEU A 15 23.93 2.32 -18.75
N PHE A 16 25.05 3.04 -18.67
CA PHE A 16 25.20 4.33 -19.37
C PHE A 16 25.20 4.16 -20.89
N VAL A 17 25.86 3.13 -21.43
CA VAL A 17 25.83 2.84 -22.87
C VAL A 17 24.41 2.52 -23.31
N LEU A 18 23.67 1.73 -22.53
CA LEU A 18 22.26 1.44 -22.79
C LEU A 18 21.42 2.73 -22.79
N ALA A 19 21.54 3.57 -21.76
CA ALA A 19 20.79 4.82 -21.65
C ALA A 19 21.13 5.81 -22.76
N ALA A 20 22.41 5.90 -23.16
CA ALA A 20 22.88 6.71 -24.27
C ALA A 20 22.32 6.19 -25.60
N PHE A 21 22.35 4.88 -25.82
CA PHE A 21 21.77 4.26 -27.02
C PHE A 21 20.27 4.55 -27.11
N ILE A 22 19.50 4.29 -26.04
CA ILE A 22 18.05 4.57 -25.99
C ILE A 22 17.76 6.04 -26.28
N SER A 23 18.51 6.96 -25.65
CA SER A 23 18.33 8.40 -25.83
C SER A 23 18.68 8.85 -27.26
N LEU A 24 19.80 8.38 -27.81
CA LEU A 24 20.23 8.70 -29.17
C LEU A 24 19.24 8.14 -30.20
N PHE A 25 18.76 6.92 -29.96
CA PHE A 25 17.78 6.26 -30.82
C PHE A 25 16.49 7.07 -30.87
N LYS A 26 15.96 7.47 -29.70
CA LYS A 26 14.79 8.36 -29.59
C LYS A 26 15.04 9.71 -30.26
N TYR A 27 16.17 10.36 -29.99
CA TYR A 27 16.50 11.65 -30.60
C TYR A 27 16.57 11.56 -32.13
N SER A 28 17.12 10.47 -32.68
CA SER A 28 17.12 10.24 -34.14
C SER A 28 15.72 10.01 -34.70
N ALA A 29 14.81 9.47 -33.88
CA ALA A 29 13.39 9.36 -34.21
C ALA A 29 12.76 10.74 -34.35
N ASP A 30 12.95 11.57 -33.33
CA ASP A 30 12.38 12.92 -33.25
C ASP A 30 12.89 13.85 -34.37
N GLN A 31 14.14 13.67 -34.83
CA GLN A 31 14.76 14.53 -35.85
C GLN A 31 14.58 14.05 -37.30
N GLY A 32 14.04 12.84 -37.53
CA GLY A 32 13.76 12.33 -38.89
C GLY A 32 14.99 12.04 -39.77
N TRP A 33 16.21 11.99 -39.22
CA TRP A 33 17.46 11.84 -40.00
C TRP A 33 17.59 10.51 -40.76
N LEU A 34 16.98 9.45 -40.23
CA LEU A 34 16.97 8.10 -40.80
C LEU A 34 15.53 7.61 -40.90
N THR A 35 15.20 6.87 -41.97
CA THR A 35 13.89 6.23 -42.10
C THR A 35 13.74 5.11 -41.07
N ASP A 36 12.51 4.86 -40.62
CA ASP A 36 12.24 3.86 -39.57
C ASP A 36 12.74 2.44 -39.92
N PRO A 37 12.60 1.93 -41.16
CA PRO A 37 13.19 0.65 -41.54
C PRO A 37 14.71 0.62 -41.40
N ILE A 38 15.41 1.71 -41.73
CA ILE A 38 16.87 1.79 -41.60
C ILE A 38 17.28 1.78 -40.12
N LYS A 39 16.57 2.53 -39.26
CA LYS A 39 16.82 2.54 -37.81
C LYS A 39 16.64 1.14 -37.20
N VAL A 40 15.57 0.44 -37.59
CA VAL A 40 15.29 -0.92 -37.13
C VAL A 40 16.36 -1.89 -37.63
N GLY A 41 16.73 -1.84 -38.91
CA GLY A 41 17.81 -2.66 -39.46
C GLY A 41 19.15 -2.42 -38.75
N ALA A 42 19.54 -1.16 -38.56
CA ALA A 42 20.77 -0.79 -37.87
C ALA A 42 20.77 -1.26 -36.41
N GLY A 43 19.67 -1.06 -35.68
CA GLY A 43 19.54 -1.52 -34.30
C GLY A 43 19.71 -3.03 -34.14
N LEU A 44 19.09 -3.83 -35.02
CA LEU A 44 19.25 -5.29 -35.00
C LEU A 44 20.69 -5.73 -35.32
N ILE A 45 21.33 -5.10 -36.31
CA ILE A 45 22.72 -5.41 -36.67
C ILE A 45 23.67 -5.06 -35.53
N ILE A 46 23.53 -3.87 -34.95
CA ILE A 46 24.36 -3.41 -33.82
C ILE A 46 24.14 -4.32 -32.61
N GLY A 47 22.89 -4.65 -32.28
CA GLY A 47 22.55 -5.56 -31.19
C GLY A 47 23.15 -6.95 -31.39
N ALA A 48 23.04 -7.52 -32.59
CA ALA A 48 23.62 -8.82 -32.93
C ALA A 48 25.16 -8.80 -32.88
N ALA A 49 25.80 -7.74 -33.40
CA ALA A 49 27.24 -7.58 -33.36
C ALA A 49 27.76 -7.46 -31.92
N ALA A 50 27.13 -6.61 -31.10
CA ALA A 50 27.45 -6.49 -29.67
C ALA A 50 27.27 -7.82 -28.94
N ALA A 51 26.19 -8.55 -29.23
CA ALA A 51 25.95 -9.86 -28.65
C ALA A 51 27.03 -10.89 -29.02
N ALA A 52 27.41 -10.95 -30.31
CA ALA A 52 28.44 -11.84 -30.82
C ALA A 52 29.83 -11.53 -30.24
N ILE A 53 30.18 -10.25 -30.13
CA ILE A 53 31.42 -9.80 -29.46
C ILE A 53 31.41 -10.22 -28.00
N GLY A 54 30.30 -10.01 -27.29
CA GLY A 54 30.13 -10.44 -25.90
C GLY A 54 30.30 -11.95 -25.72
N VAL A 55 29.69 -12.75 -26.61
CA VAL A 55 29.82 -14.22 -26.58
C VAL A 55 31.26 -14.65 -26.82
N LYS A 56 31.94 -14.02 -27.80
CA LYS A 56 33.36 -14.30 -28.09
C LYS A 56 34.24 -13.97 -26.89
N LEU A 57 34.02 -12.82 -26.24
CA LEU A 57 34.75 -12.42 -25.03
C LEU A 57 34.50 -13.38 -23.86
N HIS A 58 33.26 -13.81 -23.66
CA HIS A 58 32.92 -14.74 -22.59
C HIS A 58 33.58 -16.11 -22.81
N ARG A 59 33.66 -16.59 -24.06
CA ARG A 59 34.31 -17.86 -24.40
C ARG A 59 35.84 -17.85 -24.25
N ASN A 60 36.48 -16.67 -24.32
CA ASN A 60 37.94 -16.52 -24.28
C ASN A 60 38.56 -16.61 -22.86
N GLY A 61 37.79 -16.97 -21.83
CA GLY A 61 38.30 -17.30 -20.50
C GLY A 61 37.80 -16.40 -19.37
N THR A 62 38.26 -16.68 -18.14
CA THR A 62 37.75 -16.08 -16.89
C THR A 62 38.05 -14.59 -16.75
N ALA A 63 39.14 -14.09 -17.36
CA ALA A 63 39.55 -12.69 -17.26
C ALA A 63 38.52 -11.70 -17.85
N TYR A 64 37.78 -12.12 -18.87
CA TYR A 64 36.80 -11.29 -19.58
C TYR A 64 35.36 -11.78 -19.44
N GLY A 65 35.11 -12.78 -18.57
CA GLY A 65 33.80 -13.42 -18.44
C GLY A 65 32.67 -12.43 -18.16
N LEU A 66 32.88 -11.50 -17.22
CA LEU A 66 31.91 -10.46 -16.90
C LEU A 66 31.69 -9.47 -18.05
N ALA A 67 32.77 -9.01 -18.70
CA ALA A 67 32.66 -8.09 -19.83
C ALA A 67 31.92 -8.75 -21.00
N GLY A 68 32.13 -10.06 -21.20
CA GLY A 68 31.37 -10.87 -22.14
C GLY A 68 29.89 -10.98 -21.79
N GLU A 69 29.55 -11.26 -20.53
CA GLU A 69 28.16 -11.29 -20.06
C GLU A 69 27.45 -9.95 -20.23
N LEU A 70 28.11 -8.85 -19.86
CA LEU A 70 27.60 -7.50 -20.02
C LEU A 70 27.42 -7.14 -21.50
N GLY A 71 28.39 -7.46 -22.36
CA GLY A 71 28.32 -7.21 -23.80
C GLY A 71 27.20 -8.00 -24.48
N THR A 72 27.03 -9.27 -24.13
CA THR A 72 25.92 -10.09 -24.63
C THR A 72 24.58 -9.58 -24.11
N GLY A 73 24.50 -9.24 -22.82
CA GLY A 73 23.31 -8.66 -22.22
C GLY A 73 22.90 -7.34 -22.88
N LEU A 74 23.87 -6.47 -23.16
CA LEU A 74 23.68 -5.19 -23.85
C LEU A 74 23.24 -5.38 -25.30
N GLY A 75 23.83 -6.33 -26.04
CA GLY A 75 23.39 -6.64 -27.40
C GLY A 75 21.93 -7.08 -27.47
N ALA A 76 21.50 -7.93 -26.51
CA ALA A 76 20.10 -8.30 -26.36
C ALA A 76 19.20 -7.12 -25.98
N ALA A 77 19.65 -6.27 -25.06
CA ALA A 77 18.93 -5.07 -24.66
C ALA A 77 18.71 -4.09 -25.81
N ILE A 78 19.71 -3.92 -26.69
CA ILE A 78 19.58 -3.16 -27.93
C ILE A 78 18.53 -3.81 -28.84
N GLY A 79 18.59 -5.13 -29.06
CA GLY A 79 17.58 -5.84 -29.86
C GLY A 79 16.15 -5.65 -29.33
N TYR A 80 15.98 -5.72 -28.01
CA TYR A 80 14.71 -5.45 -27.35
C TYR A 80 14.23 -4.00 -27.50
N THR A 81 15.16 -3.05 -27.45
CA THR A 81 14.88 -1.62 -27.68
C THR A 81 14.42 -1.42 -29.12
N THR A 82 15.10 -2.03 -30.08
CA THR A 82 14.73 -1.98 -31.49
C THR A 82 13.37 -2.61 -31.77
N ALA A 83 13.05 -3.74 -31.14
CA ALA A 83 11.74 -4.38 -31.27
C ALA A 83 10.62 -3.54 -30.65
N ALA A 84 10.86 -2.93 -29.47
CA ALA A 84 9.93 -2.01 -28.85
C ALA A 84 9.69 -0.77 -29.73
N TYR A 85 10.74 -0.20 -30.33
CA TYR A 85 10.59 0.91 -31.26
C TYR A 85 9.74 0.55 -32.48
N ALA A 86 10.09 -0.53 -33.15
CA ALA A 86 9.40 -0.97 -34.37
C ALA A 86 7.93 -1.32 -34.11
N GLY A 87 7.64 -1.90 -32.95
CA GLY A 87 6.35 -2.47 -32.63
C GLY A 87 5.41 -1.58 -31.81
N ILE A 88 5.95 -0.69 -30.97
CA ILE A 88 5.20 0.11 -29.99
C ILE A 88 5.26 1.61 -30.33
N TYR A 89 6.38 2.09 -30.87
CA TYR A 89 6.58 3.51 -31.18
C TYR A 89 6.16 3.85 -32.61
N THR A 90 6.68 3.14 -33.62
CA THR A 90 6.45 3.48 -35.04
C THR A 90 5.35 2.67 -35.72
N THR A 91 4.80 1.65 -35.05
CA THR A 91 3.81 0.72 -35.61
C THR A 91 4.28 -0.04 -36.86
N LEU A 92 5.58 -0.01 -37.17
CA LEU A 92 6.16 -0.63 -38.36
C LEU A 92 6.02 -2.16 -38.34
N TRP A 93 6.09 -2.75 -37.15
CA TRP A 93 5.91 -4.18 -36.95
C TRP A 93 4.55 -4.50 -36.35
N GLU A 94 3.84 -5.41 -37.00
CA GLU A 94 2.62 -6.00 -36.45
C GLU A 94 2.90 -6.78 -35.16
N SER A 95 1.86 -6.95 -34.34
CA SER A 95 1.93 -7.64 -33.04
C SER A 95 2.57 -9.03 -33.14
N MET A 96 2.31 -9.77 -34.21
CA MET A 96 2.90 -11.10 -34.42
C MET A 96 4.40 -11.05 -34.70
N THR A 97 4.87 -10.08 -35.48
CA THR A 97 6.30 -9.90 -35.77
C THR A 97 7.08 -9.55 -34.50
N VAL A 98 6.55 -8.64 -33.69
CA VAL A 98 7.13 -8.28 -32.39
C VAL A 98 7.22 -9.52 -31.49
N LEU A 99 6.13 -10.29 -31.40
CA LEU A 99 6.08 -11.51 -30.59
C LEU A 99 7.14 -12.53 -31.01
N VAL A 100 7.28 -12.79 -32.31
CA VAL A 100 8.25 -13.75 -32.85
C VAL A 100 9.69 -13.30 -32.58
N VAL A 101 10.02 -12.04 -32.89
CA VAL A 101 11.38 -11.50 -32.71
C VAL A 101 11.76 -11.46 -31.23
N MET A 102 10.86 -10.99 -30.38
CA MET A 102 11.08 -10.97 -28.92
C MET A 102 11.28 -12.37 -28.38
N THR A 103 10.42 -13.33 -28.76
CA THR A 103 10.56 -14.73 -28.32
C THR A 103 11.89 -15.34 -28.76
N ALA A 104 12.33 -15.05 -29.99
CA ALA A 104 13.61 -15.53 -30.49
C ALA A 104 14.81 -14.96 -29.69
N ILE A 105 14.85 -13.64 -29.48
CA ILE A 105 15.91 -12.98 -28.70
C ILE A 105 15.90 -13.51 -27.27
N THR A 106 14.73 -13.50 -26.61
CA THR A 106 14.60 -13.91 -25.22
C THR A 106 14.97 -15.37 -25.02
N THR A 107 14.54 -16.27 -25.91
CA THR A 107 14.89 -17.69 -25.83
C THR A 107 16.38 -17.93 -26.06
N ALA A 108 17.01 -17.21 -27.00
CA ALA A 108 18.44 -17.33 -27.25
C ALA A 108 19.29 -16.87 -26.06
N VAL A 109 18.96 -15.70 -25.50
CA VAL A 109 19.59 -15.13 -24.30
C VAL A 109 19.40 -16.06 -23.10
N ALA A 110 18.19 -16.58 -22.92
CA ALA A 110 17.83 -17.53 -21.88
C ALA A 110 18.61 -18.84 -21.99
N ALA A 111 18.65 -19.44 -23.17
CA ALA A 111 19.39 -20.69 -23.42
C ALA A 111 20.89 -20.51 -23.14
N TYR A 112 21.47 -19.38 -23.59
CA TYR A 112 22.86 -19.05 -23.33
C TYR A 112 23.12 -18.87 -21.83
N ALA A 113 22.31 -18.06 -21.15
CA ALA A 113 22.44 -17.82 -19.73
C ALA A 113 22.29 -19.10 -18.89
N TYR A 114 21.36 -19.96 -19.28
CA TYR A 114 21.14 -21.24 -18.63
C TYR A 114 22.36 -22.15 -18.77
N ARG A 115 22.93 -22.23 -19.99
CA ARG A 115 24.09 -23.09 -20.29
C ARG A 115 25.36 -22.64 -19.58
N PHE A 116 25.62 -21.34 -19.55
CA PHE A 116 26.86 -20.77 -19.01
C PHE A 116 26.73 -20.20 -17.59
N ASN A 117 25.55 -20.35 -16.96
CA ASN A 117 25.27 -19.84 -15.62
C ASN A 117 25.43 -18.30 -15.51
N SER A 118 25.12 -17.59 -16.59
CA SER A 118 25.33 -16.14 -16.73
C SER A 118 24.17 -15.33 -16.17
N ARG A 119 24.21 -15.15 -14.84
CA ARG A 119 23.20 -14.39 -14.09
C ARG A 119 23.18 -12.91 -14.48
N ILE A 120 24.34 -12.30 -14.75
CA ILE A 120 24.45 -10.86 -15.01
C ILE A 120 23.93 -10.54 -16.41
N LEU A 121 24.26 -11.37 -17.39
CA LEU A 121 23.69 -11.28 -18.74
C LEU A 121 22.15 -11.21 -18.70
N MET A 122 21.49 -12.14 -17.99
CA MET A 122 20.03 -12.13 -17.88
C MET A 122 19.49 -10.86 -17.22
N MET A 123 20.16 -10.37 -16.17
CA MET A 123 19.73 -9.16 -15.48
C MET A 123 19.84 -7.93 -16.40
N VAL A 124 20.94 -7.79 -17.14
CA VAL A 124 21.12 -6.68 -18.10
C VAL A 124 20.11 -6.76 -19.23
N SER A 125 19.88 -7.94 -19.79
CA SER A 125 18.86 -8.15 -20.82
C SER A 125 17.45 -7.83 -20.31
N LEU A 126 17.11 -8.24 -19.08
CA LEU A 126 15.84 -7.91 -18.44
C LEU A 126 15.67 -6.40 -18.26
N LEU A 127 16.66 -5.72 -17.66
CA LEU A 127 16.59 -4.27 -17.47
C LEU A 127 16.46 -3.54 -18.80
N GLY A 128 17.26 -3.93 -19.79
CA GLY A 128 17.16 -3.42 -21.16
C GLY A 128 15.78 -3.58 -21.76
N SER A 129 15.17 -4.75 -21.58
CA SER A 129 13.82 -5.00 -22.08
C SER A 129 12.76 -4.14 -21.38
N MET A 130 12.88 -3.91 -20.08
CA MET A 130 11.87 -3.18 -19.32
C MET A 130 11.98 -1.67 -19.51
N VAL A 131 13.20 -1.14 -19.67
CA VAL A 131 13.45 0.29 -19.86
C VAL A 131 13.07 0.75 -21.27
N ALA A 132 13.19 -0.12 -22.27
CA ALA A 132 12.95 0.22 -23.67
C ALA A 132 11.55 0.81 -23.94
N PRO A 133 10.44 0.11 -23.62
CA PRO A 133 9.11 0.66 -23.80
C PRO A 133 8.85 1.94 -22.99
N LEU A 134 9.41 2.02 -21.78
CA LEU A 134 9.25 3.16 -20.88
C LEU A 134 9.84 4.45 -21.46
N ALA A 135 11.02 4.36 -22.08
CA ALA A 135 11.72 5.51 -22.64
C ALA A 135 11.07 6.06 -23.91
N MET A 136 10.44 5.18 -24.70
CA MET A 136 9.96 5.54 -26.03
C MET A 136 8.67 6.38 -26.00
N ARG A 137 7.87 6.34 -24.93
CA ARG A 137 6.59 7.09 -24.78
C ARG A 137 5.69 6.92 -26.02
N PRO A 138 4.89 5.84 -26.10
CA PRO A 138 4.05 5.58 -27.26
C PRO A 138 3.07 6.74 -27.50
N GLU A 139 2.94 7.18 -28.75
CA GLU A 139 1.93 8.18 -29.14
C GLU A 139 0.54 7.55 -29.35
N THR A 140 0.50 6.21 -29.51
CA THR A 140 -0.72 5.45 -29.79
C THR A 140 -0.95 4.37 -28.73
N ASP A 141 -2.21 3.95 -28.59
CA ASP A 141 -2.65 2.95 -27.60
C ASP A 141 -2.28 1.50 -28.01
N GLN A 142 -0.98 1.24 -28.24
CA GLN A 142 -0.45 -0.07 -28.65
C GLN A 142 -0.22 -1.01 -27.47
N VAL A 143 -1.24 -1.14 -26.64
CA VAL A 143 -1.14 -1.84 -25.36
C VAL A 143 -1.04 -3.34 -25.52
N LEU A 144 -1.63 -3.89 -26.59
CA LEU A 144 -1.52 -5.32 -26.88
C LEU A 144 -0.06 -5.72 -27.17
N GLN A 145 0.67 -4.92 -27.95
CA GLN A 145 2.08 -5.14 -28.26
C GLN A 145 2.93 -5.08 -26.99
N LEU A 146 2.72 -4.07 -26.15
CA LEU A 146 3.38 -3.92 -24.85
C LEU A 146 3.11 -5.13 -23.94
N PHE A 147 1.87 -5.61 -23.92
CA PHE A 147 1.50 -6.75 -23.10
C PHE A 147 2.12 -8.07 -23.60
N LEU A 148 2.09 -8.33 -24.91
CA LEU A 148 2.74 -9.50 -25.51
C LEU A 148 4.25 -9.50 -25.24
N TYR A 149 4.87 -8.32 -25.34
CA TYR A 149 6.27 -8.08 -25.01
C TYR A 149 6.58 -8.51 -23.57
N LEU A 150 5.79 -8.03 -22.60
CA LEU A 150 5.96 -8.36 -21.19
C LEU A 150 5.67 -9.83 -20.90
N LEU A 151 4.66 -10.41 -21.54
CA LEU A 151 4.28 -11.81 -21.35
C LEU A 151 5.43 -12.75 -21.72
N VAL A 152 6.05 -12.55 -22.88
CA VAL A 152 7.21 -13.35 -23.32
C VAL A 152 8.36 -13.19 -22.33
N MET A 153 8.74 -11.94 -22.03
CA MET A 153 9.91 -11.68 -21.20
C MET A 153 9.73 -12.23 -19.79
N ASN A 154 8.59 -11.95 -19.16
CA ASN A 154 8.28 -12.43 -17.82
C ASN A 154 8.21 -13.95 -17.78
N SER A 155 7.61 -14.61 -18.77
CA SER A 155 7.51 -16.08 -18.81
C SER A 155 8.90 -16.75 -18.83
N VAL A 156 9.79 -16.28 -19.70
CA VAL A 156 11.12 -16.88 -19.84
C VAL A 156 12.01 -16.57 -18.64
N VAL A 157 12.00 -15.32 -18.17
CA VAL A 157 12.76 -14.91 -16.98
C VAL A 157 12.30 -15.68 -15.76
N PHE A 158 10.99 -15.85 -15.59
CA PHE A 158 10.44 -16.58 -14.47
C PHE A 158 10.84 -18.05 -14.53
N ALA A 159 10.72 -18.71 -15.70
CA ALA A 159 11.14 -20.09 -15.89
C ALA A 159 12.62 -20.30 -15.50
N ILE A 160 13.53 -19.47 -16.03
CA ILE A 160 14.96 -19.55 -15.68
C ILE A 160 15.20 -19.26 -14.20
N SER A 161 14.51 -18.25 -13.64
CA SER A 161 14.68 -17.89 -12.23
C SER A 161 14.39 -19.06 -11.29
N VAL A 162 13.39 -19.88 -11.62
CA VAL A 162 13.02 -21.06 -10.83
C VAL A 162 14.01 -22.20 -11.08
N MET A 163 14.37 -22.44 -12.35
CA MET A 163 15.31 -23.52 -12.69
C MET A 163 16.72 -23.31 -12.10
N LYS A 164 17.15 -22.06 -11.94
CA LYS A 164 18.48 -21.70 -11.43
C LYS A 164 18.49 -21.16 -9.99
N GLY A 165 17.33 -20.97 -9.36
CA GLY A 165 17.23 -20.36 -8.03
C GLY A 165 17.61 -18.87 -7.99
N TRP A 166 17.45 -18.16 -9.10
CA TRP A 166 17.81 -16.74 -9.26
C TRP A 166 16.62 -15.83 -8.90
N ILE A 167 16.30 -15.73 -7.61
CA ILE A 167 15.10 -15.03 -7.12
C ILE A 167 15.03 -13.56 -7.56
N GLU A 168 16.14 -12.86 -7.57
CA GLU A 168 16.22 -11.46 -7.99
C GLU A 168 15.70 -11.23 -9.41
N LEU A 169 15.83 -12.19 -10.33
CA LEU A 169 15.34 -12.01 -11.70
C LEU A 169 13.82 -11.93 -11.75
N ARG A 170 13.12 -12.84 -11.05
CA ARG A 170 11.65 -12.84 -10.99
C ARG A 170 11.13 -11.65 -10.17
N LEU A 171 11.85 -11.20 -9.15
CA LEU A 171 11.46 -10.00 -8.39
C LEU A 171 11.64 -8.72 -9.21
N THR A 172 12.75 -8.59 -9.93
CA THR A 172 12.97 -7.47 -10.85
C THR A 172 11.87 -7.44 -11.91
N ALA A 173 11.58 -8.56 -12.56
CA ALA A 173 10.50 -8.65 -13.55
C ALA A 173 9.14 -8.22 -12.97
N PHE A 174 8.80 -8.70 -11.78
CA PHE A 174 7.57 -8.34 -11.06
C PHE A 174 7.45 -6.84 -10.79
N VAL A 175 8.48 -6.23 -10.19
CA VAL A 175 8.49 -4.80 -9.84
C VAL A 175 8.40 -3.95 -11.11
N PHE A 176 9.19 -4.26 -12.13
CA PHE A 176 9.18 -3.50 -13.38
C PHE A 176 7.87 -3.63 -14.13
N THR A 177 7.19 -4.78 -14.08
CA THR A 177 5.88 -4.94 -14.73
C THR A 177 4.83 -4.00 -14.11
N TRP A 178 4.73 -3.95 -12.78
CA TRP A 178 3.80 -3.04 -12.10
C TRP A 178 4.22 -1.56 -12.22
N LEU A 179 5.51 -1.27 -12.26
CA LEU A 179 6.01 0.09 -12.53
C LEU A 179 5.62 0.55 -13.93
N LEU A 180 5.84 -0.28 -14.94
CA LEU A 180 5.49 0.02 -16.31
C LEU A 180 3.98 0.17 -16.49
N TYR A 181 3.18 -0.67 -15.82
CA TYR A 181 1.73 -0.51 -15.74
C TYR A 181 1.34 0.85 -15.15
N GLY A 182 1.96 1.26 -14.04
CA GLY A 182 1.69 2.56 -13.40
C GLY A 182 2.08 3.75 -14.26
N VAL A 183 3.21 3.69 -14.96
CA VAL A 183 3.61 4.75 -15.89
C VAL A 183 2.65 4.84 -17.07
N TYR A 184 2.22 3.70 -17.61
CA TYR A 184 1.20 3.66 -18.65
C TYR A 184 -0.13 4.27 -18.16
N TYR A 185 -0.61 3.89 -16.97
CA TYR A 185 -1.82 4.49 -16.37
C TYR A 185 -1.73 6.02 -16.26
N ILE A 186 -0.63 6.55 -15.73
CA ILE A 186 -0.43 7.99 -15.55
C ILE A 186 -0.32 8.72 -16.88
N HIS A 187 0.31 8.10 -17.90
CA HIS A 187 0.53 8.76 -19.18
C HIS A 187 -0.74 8.86 -20.02
N PHE A 188 -1.57 7.83 -20.01
CA PHE A 188 -2.75 7.77 -20.88
C PHE A 188 -4.04 8.22 -20.19
N LEU A 189 -4.09 8.28 -18.85
CA LEU A 189 -5.27 8.60 -18.02
C LEU A 189 -6.61 8.18 -18.69
N PRO A 190 -6.76 6.92 -19.07
CA PRO A 190 -7.91 6.51 -19.87
C PRO A 190 -9.18 6.57 -19.02
N GLU A 191 -10.25 7.12 -19.59
CA GLU A 191 -11.58 7.12 -18.97
C GLU A 191 -12.02 5.66 -18.70
N SER A 192 -12.25 5.35 -17.42
CA SER A 192 -12.68 4.02 -16.98
C SER A 192 -14.19 3.99 -16.78
N ASP A 193 -14.95 4.05 -17.86
CA ASP A 193 -16.42 4.10 -17.80
C ASP A 193 -17.06 2.74 -17.45
N ASN A 194 -16.30 1.65 -17.48
CA ASN A 194 -16.80 0.31 -17.23
C ASN A 194 -15.77 -0.58 -16.51
N TRP A 195 -16.26 -1.57 -15.76
CA TRP A 195 -15.46 -2.55 -15.03
C TRP A 195 -14.51 -3.36 -15.95
N TRP A 196 -14.81 -3.47 -17.24
CA TRP A 196 -14.02 -4.22 -18.22
C TRP A 196 -13.15 -3.33 -19.13
N SER A 197 -12.63 -2.23 -18.57
CA SER A 197 -11.70 -1.33 -19.25
C SER A 197 -10.41 -2.07 -19.66
N MET A 198 -9.73 -1.53 -20.67
CA MET A 198 -8.48 -2.11 -21.16
C MET A 198 -7.42 -2.22 -20.04
N LEU A 199 -7.35 -1.21 -19.15
CA LEU A 199 -6.41 -1.20 -18.02
C LEU A 199 -6.75 -2.24 -16.97
N MET A 200 -8.05 -2.49 -16.72
CA MET A 200 -8.46 -3.57 -15.84
C MET A 200 -8.03 -4.93 -16.39
N ARG A 201 -8.19 -5.17 -17.71
CA ARG A 201 -7.77 -6.43 -18.33
C ARG A 201 -6.28 -6.70 -18.13
N TYR A 202 -5.45 -5.67 -18.27
CA TYR A 202 -4.00 -5.79 -18.06
C TYR A 202 -3.62 -5.96 -16.59
N ALA A 203 -4.28 -5.24 -15.68
CA ALA A 203 -4.09 -5.46 -14.24
C ALA A 203 -4.46 -6.90 -13.83
N ILE A 204 -5.59 -7.42 -14.34
CA ILE A 204 -6.02 -8.81 -14.12
C ILE A 204 -5.00 -9.78 -14.73
N ALA A 205 -4.53 -9.53 -15.95
CA ALA A 205 -3.57 -10.42 -16.61
C ALA A 205 -2.23 -10.46 -15.87
N ALA A 206 -1.69 -9.32 -15.44
CA ALA A 206 -0.50 -9.24 -14.60
C ALA A 206 -0.71 -9.94 -13.26
N PHE A 207 -1.86 -9.68 -12.61
CA PHE A 207 -2.24 -10.32 -11.36
C PHE A 207 -2.26 -11.84 -11.48
N VAL A 208 -2.99 -12.38 -12.46
CA VAL A 208 -3.11 -13.82 -12.71
C VAL A 208 -1.76 -14.44 -13.07
N PHE A 209 -0.98 -13.79 -13.93
CA PHE A 209 0.35 -14.25 -14.31
C PHE A 209 1.24 -14.42 -13.08
N TYR A 210 1.39 -13.37 -12.26
CA TYR A 210 2.28 -13.42 -11.10
C TYR A 210 1.74 -14.30 -9.96
N LEU A 211 0.42 -14.38 -9.79
CA LEU A 211 -0.20 -15.34 -8.87
C LEU A 211 0.22 -16.77 -9.25
N ILE A 212 -0.05 -17.19 -10.48
CA ILE A 212 0.28 -18.53 -10.95
C ILE A 212 1.80 -18.77 -10.90
N ALA A 213 2.59 -17.83 -11.40
CA ALA A 213 4.03 -17.94 -11.46
C ALA A 213 4.64 -18.13 -10.06
N PHE A 214 4.32 -17.27 -9.10
CA PHE A 214 4.85 -17.38 -7.73
C PHE A 214 4.44 -18.68 -7.04
N TYR A 215 3.23 -19.18 -7.28
CA TYR A 215 2.80 -20.48 -6.75
C TYR A 215 3.53 -21.66 -7.39
N ILE A 216 3.74 -21.64 -8.71
CA ILE A 216 4.57 -22.64 -9.41
C ILE A 216 5.99 -22.63 -8.85
N ALA A 217 6.57 -21.45 -8.62
CA ALA A 217 7.89 -21.31 -8.00
C ALA A 217 7.90 -21.88 -6.58
N ALA A 218 6.93 -21.53 -5.75
CA ALA A 218 6.81 -22.02 -4.37
C ALA A 218 6.68 -23.55 -4.30
N TRP A 219 5.99 -24.17 -5.25
CA TRP A 219 5.87 -25.63 -5.31
C TRP A 219 7.17 -26.30 -5.77
N ARG A 220 7.84 -25.75 -6.80
CA ARG A 220 9.07 -26.35 -7.32
C ARG A 220 10.28 -26.18 -6.38
N GLU A 221 10.32 -25.08 -5.64
CA GLU A 221 11.44 -24.71 -4.80
C GLU A 221 11.38 -25.46 -3.46
N ARG A 222 12.44 -26.21 -3.13
CA ARG A 222 12.53 -27.01 -1.89
C ARG A 222 13.25 -26.29 -0.74
N SER A 223 13.59 -25.02 -0.93
CA SER A 223 14.31 -24.20 0.05
C SER A 223 13.37 -23.22 0.76
N SER A 224 13.89 -22.51 1.77
CA SER A 224 13.15 -21.45 2.47
C SER A 224 12.68 -20.31 1.55
N LEU A 225 13.21 -20.20 0.33
CA LEU A 225 12.77 -19.25 -0.69
C LEU A 225 11.33 -19.52 -1.19
N ALA A 226 10.81 -20.74 -1.00
CA ALA A 226 9.42 -21.07 -1.34
C ALA A 226 8.43 -20.15 -0.63
N GLY A 227 8.66 -19.85 0.65
CA GLY A 227 7.85 -18.91 1.42
C GLY A 227 7.92 -17.47 0.86
N VAL A 228 9.10 -17.05 0.37
CA VAL A 228 9.30 -15.73 -0.23
C VAL A 228 8.41 -15.55 -1.46
N ASN A 229 8.33 -16.55 -2.34
CA ASN A 229 7.44 -16.48 -3.52
C ASN A 229 5.99 -16.28 -3.11
N VAL A 230 5.54 -16.97 -2.07
CA VAL A 230 4.17 -16.85 -1.57
C VAL A 230 3.91 -15.46 -0.96
N TYR A 231 4.88 -14.85 -0.28
CA TYR A 231 4.78 -13.45 0.16
C TYR A 231 4.69 -12.46 -1.01
N PHE A 232 5.41 -12.70 -2.12
CA PHE A 232 5.29 -11.87 -3.31
C PHE A 232 3.96 -12.05 -4.05
N SER A 233 3.37 -13.25 -4.00
CA SER A 233 1.99 -13.45 -4.46
C SER A 233 0.99 -12.61 -3.64
N PHE A 234 1.21 -12.51 -2.34
CA PHE A 234 0.42 -11.62 -1.49
C PHE A 234 0.61 -10.15 -1.90
N ALA A 235 1.85 -9.68 -2.06
CA ALA A 235 2.15 -8.33 -2.52
C ALA A 235 1.48 -8.02 -3.88
N ASN A 236 1.49 -8.98 -4.81
CA ASN A 236 0.80 -8.87 -6.10
C ASN A 236 -0.72 -8.66 -5.94
N THR A 237 -1.34 -9.27 -4.93
CA THR A 237 -2.78 -9.12 -4.65
C THR A 237 -3.10 -7.76 -4.05
N VAL A 238 -2.26 -7.26 -3.15
CA VAL A 238 -2.41 -5.92 -2.58
C VAL A 238 -2.26 -4.86 -3.67
N LEU A 239 -1.25 -4.98 -4.54
CA LEU A 239 -1.06 -4.08 -5.69
C LEU A 239 -2.25 -4.12 -6.65
N PHE A 240 -2.71 -5.32 -7.01
CA PHE A 240 -3.89 -5.47 -7.87
C PHE A 240 -5.15 -4.88 -7.22
N GLY A 241 -5.38 -5.12 -5.93
CA GLY A 241 -6.52 -4.55 -5.20
C GLY A 241 -6.47 -3.03 -5.12
N ALA A 242 -5.29 -2.44 -4.92
CA ALA A 242 -5.09 -0.99 -4.92
C ALA A 242 -5.39 -0.38 -6.30
N TRP A 243 -4.87 -0.98 -7.38
CA TRP A 243 -5.19 -0.56 -8.74
C TRP A 243 -6.67 -0.74 -9.08
N ALA A 244 -7.27 -1.85 -8.68
CA ALA A 244 -8.68 -2.11 -8.91
C ALA A 244 -9.57 -1.09 -8.19
N ALA A 245 -9.20 -0.68 -6.96
CA ALA A 245 -9.92 0.37 -6.23
C ALA A 245 -9.86 1.74 -6.95
N ALA A 246 -8.78 2.02 -7.68
CA ALA A 246 -8.63 3.24 -8.47
C ALA A 246 -9.33 3.18 -9.84
N LEU A 247 -9.55 1.97 -10.38
CA LEU A 247 -10.07 1.75 -11.74
C LEU A 247 -11.55 1.40 -11.78
N LEU A 248 -12.11 0.85 -10.71
CA LEU A 248 -13.51 0.44 -10.68
C LEU A 248 -14.39 1.64 -10.35
N PRO A 249 -15.29 2.06 -11.26
CA PRO A 249 -16.13 3.24 -11.04
C PRO A 249 -17.21 2.97 -9.97
N GLU A 250 -17.67 1.71 -9.88
CA GLU A 250 -18.75 1.33 -8.97
C GLU A 250 -18.23 0.55 -7.76
N GLN A 251 -18.74 0.93 -6.58
CA GLN A 251 -18.44 0.25 -5.32
C GLN A 251 -18.92 -1.21 -5.31
N GLY A 252 -19.96 -1.54 -6.09
CA GLY A 252 -20.45 -2.91 -6.27
C GLY A 252 -19.41 -3.81 -6.97
N ALA A 253 -18.69 -3.29 -7.96
CA ALA A 253 -17.66 -4.05 -8.66
C ALA A 253 -16.49 -4.39 -7.71
N MET A 254 -16.08 -3.45 -6.85
CA MET A 254 -15.04 -3.70 -5.84
C MET A 254 -15.49 -4.75 -4.81
N THR A 255 -16.76 -4.72 -4.42
CA THR A 255 -17.38 -5.70 -3.53
C THR A 255 -17.26 -7.11 -4.09
N VAL A 256 -17.68 -7.31 -5.34
CA VAL A 256 -17.58 -8.60 -6.04
C VAL A 256 -16.12 -9.04 -6.16
N LEU A 257 -15.22 -8.13 -6.54
CA LEU A 257 -13.79 -8.44 -6.69
C LEU A 257 -13.18 -8.94 -5.37
N LEU A 258 -13.46 -8.28 -4.26
CA LEU A 258 -12.96 -8.66 -2.94
C LEU A 258 -13.51 -10.02 -2.49
N LEU A 259 -14.78 -10.32 -2.77
CA LEU A 259 -15.35 -11.65 -2.52
C LEU A 259 -14.64 -12.73 -3.35
N LEU A 260 -14.36 -12.46 -4.63
CA LEU A 260 -13.63 -13.38 -5.50
C LEU A 260 -12.19 -13.60 -5.02
N ILE A 261 -11.47 -12.54 -4.65
CA ILE A 261 -10.13 -12.62 -4.06
C ILE A 261 -10.17 -13.42 -2.75
N GLY A 262 -11.17 -13.17 -1.90
CA GLY A 262 -11.38 -13.90 -0.66
C GLY A 262 -11.60 -15.39 -0.86
N GLY A 263 -12.48 -15.76 -1.79
CA GLY A 263 -12.72 -17.15 -2.18
C GLY A 263 -11.47 -17.83 -2.75
N LEU A 264 -10.77 -17.15 -3.66
CA LEU A 264 -9.51 -17.62 -4.26
C LEU A 264 -8.46 -17.92 -3.20
N TYR A 265 -8.23 -17.00 -2.26
CA TYR A 265 -7.26 -17.20 -1.18
C TYR A 265 -7.69 -18.26 -0.18
N GLY A 266 -9.00 -18.47 0.01
CA GLY A 266 -9.53 -19.58 0.79
C GLY A 266 -9.20 -20.93 0.16
N VAL A 267 -9.40 -21.06 -1.16
CA VAL A 267 -9.02 -22.25 -1.92
C VAL A 267 -7.50 -22.47 -1.86
N LEU A 268 -6.70 -21.43 -2.05
CA LEU A 268 -5.23 -21.53 -1.97
C LEU A 268 -4.75 -21.95 -0.59
N ALA A 269 -5.36 -21.45 0.49
CA ALA A 269 -5.07 -21.88 1.86
C ALA A 269 -5.34 -23.39 2.05
N LEU A 270 -6.48 -23.87 1.53
CA LEU A 270 -6.84 -25.29 1.57
C LEU A 270 -5.85 -26.14 0.76
N VAL A 271 -5.41 -25.67 -0.42
CA VAL A 271 -4.40 -26.34 -1.25
C VAL A 271 -3.07 -26.45 -0.49
N ILE A 272 -2.58 -25.36 0.10
CA ILE A 272 -1.33 -25.37 0.89
C ILE A 272 -1.43 -26.37 2.05
N TYR A 273 -2.55 -26.39 2.76
CA TYR A 273 -2.78 -27.32 3.88
C TYR A 273 -2.88 -28.78 3.43
N ARG A 274 -3.63 -29.05 2.36
CA ARG A 274 -3.93 -30.41 1.86
C ARG A 274 -2.74 -31.08 1.21
N PHE A 275 -1.94 -30.32 0.46
CA PHE A 275 -0.79 -30.85 -0.30
C PHE A 275 0.54 -30.70 0.44
N ARG A 276 0.53 -30.14 1.67
CA ARG A 276 1.69 -29.97 2.56
C ARG A 276 2.95 -29.61 1.77
N MET A 277 2.93 -28.46 1.08
CA MET A 277 4.11 -27.96 0.36
C MET A 277 5.27 -27.86 1.35
N ALA A 278 6.16 -28.86 1.36
CA ALA A 278 7.05 -29.15 2.49
C ALA A 278 8.06 -28.03 2.79
N ALA A 279 8.32 -27.16 1.82
CA ALA A 279 9.20 -25.99 1.95
C ALA A 279 8.45 -24.71 2.38
N VAL A 280 7.12 -24.74 2.42
CA VAL A 280 6.27 -23.61 2.82
C VAL A 280 5.87 -23.78 4.28
N SER A 281 6.17 -22.78 5.10
CA SER A 281 5.88 -22.84 6.54
C SER A 281 4.37 -22.88 6.81
N ALA A 282 3.96 -23.51 7.92
CA ALA A 282 2.56 -23.48 8.37
C ALA A 282 2.03 -22.03 8.53
N ALA A 283 2.91 -21.10 8.94
CA ALA A 283 2.60 -19.67 9.03
C ALA A 283 2.11 -19.10 7.69
N THR A 284 2.67 -19.55 6.57
CA THR A 284 2.27 -19.11 5.24
C THR A 284 0.83 -19.55 4.90
N GLY A 285 0.42 -20.76 5.28
CA GLY A 285 -0.96 -21.22 5.14
C GLY A 285 -1.94 -20.37 5.98
N HIS A 286 -1.54 -20.01 7.21
CA HIS A 286 -2.32 -19.11 8.06
C HIS A 286 -2.47 -17.70 7.47
N ILE A 287 -1.43 -17.17 6.82
CA ILE A 287 -1.51 -15.87 6.13
C ILE A 287 -2.54 -15.91 4.99
N HIS A 288 -2.63 -17.02 4.26
CA HIS A 288 -3.61 -17.17 3.17
C HIS A 288 -5.03 -17.26 3.69
N ALA A 289 -5.24 -18.04 4.75
CA ALA A 289 -6.53 -18.10 5.43
C ALA A 289 -6.93 -16.74 6.01
N ALA A 290 -5.97 -16.00 6.58
CA ALA A 290 -6.20 -14.65 7.09
C ALA A 290 -6.56 -13.68 5.96
N LEU A 291 -5.86 -13.74 4.82
CA LEU A 291 -6.20 -12.90 3.66
C LEU A 291 -7.56 -13.26 3.07
N ALA A 292 -7.88 -14.56 2.97
CA ALA A 292 -9.19 -15.02 2.56
C ALA A 292 -10.28 -14.42 3.45
N ALA A 293 -10.11 -14.52 4.77
CA ALA A 293 -11.04 -13.96 5.73
C ALA A 293 -11.14 -12.43 5.59
N ILE A 294 -10.02 -11.70 5.51
CA ILE A 294 -10.03 -10.23 5.38
C ILE A 294 -10.71 -9.80 4.08
N ALA A 295 -10.35 -10.38 2.94
CA ALA A 295 -10.93 -10.03 1.64
C ALA A 295 -12.42 -10.41 1.57
N LEU A 296 -12.83 -11.55 2.13
CA LEU A 296 -14.24 -11.90 2.27
C LEU A 296 -14.98 -10.91 3.16
N LEU A 297 -14.42 -10.52 4.31
CA LEU A 297 -15.04 -9.55 5.21
C LEU A 297 -15.15 -8.15 4.56
N LEU A 298 -14.13 -7.72 3.82
CA LEU A 298 -14.16 -6.49 3.01
C LEU A 298 -15.22 -6.56 1.92
N GLY A 299 -15.28 -7.68 1.18
CA GLY A 299 -16.33 -7.92 0.19
C GLY A 299 -17.73 -7.96 0.82
N LEU A 300 -17.93 -8.69 1.91
CA LEU A 300 -19.22 -8.76 2.61
C LEU A 300 -19.66 -7.40 3.16
N SER A 301 -18.72 -6.57 3.62
CA SER A 301 -19.01 -5.19 4.06
C SER A 301 -19.44 -4.26 2.93
N GLY A 302 -19.26 -4.67 1.67
CA GLY A 302 -19.75 -3.96 0.50
C GLY A 302 -21.10 -4.43 -0.02
N LEU A 303 -21.62 -5.56 0.47
CA LEU A 303 -22.97 -6.01 0.13
C LEU A 303 -24.00 -5.00 0.69
N GLY A 304 -24.93 -4.56 -0.15
CA GLY A 304 -25.86 -3.47 0.17
C GLY A 304 -25.32 -2.07 -0.14
N SER A 305 -24.31 -1.95 -1.00
CA SER A 305 -23.83 -0.67 -1.55
C SER A 305 -24.99 0.14 -2.16
N GLY A 306 -25.23 1.34 -1.64
CA GLY A 306 -26.33 2.22 -2.04
C GLY A 306 -27.10 2.85 -0.86
N SER A 307 -26.85 2.39 0.37
CA SER A 307 -27.40 3.02 1.59
C SER A 307 -26.42 4.03 2.19
N ASP A 308 -26.93 5.21 2.55
CA ASP A 308 -26.17 6.26 3.24
C ASP A 308 -25.69 5.82 4.64
N TYR A 309 -26.32 4.79 5.22
CA TYR A 309 -25.91 4.20 6.51
C TYR A 309 -24.74 3.22 6.40
N ARG A 310 -24.22 2.95 5.20
CA ARG A 310 -23.13 1.99 4.98
C ARG A 310 -21.90 2.26 5.86
N PRO A 311 -21.38 3.50 5.98
CA PRO A 311 -20.20 3.72 6.81
C PRO A 311 -20.44 3.37 8.29
N LEU A 312 -21.66 3.56 8.77
CA LEU A 312 -22.06 3.18 10.13
C LEU A 312 -22.05 1.66 10.31
N VAL A 313 -22.65 0.93 9.37
CA VAL A 313 -22.64 -0.55 9.40
C VAL A 313 -21.20 -1.06 9.35
N GLY A 314 -20.36 -0.48 8.48
CA GLY A 314 -18.94 -0.80 8.39
C GLY A 314 -18.21 -0.59 9.72
N ALA A 315 -18.40 0.56 10.38
CA ALA A 315 -17.79 0.84 11.67
C ALA A 315 -18.18 -0.20 12.73
N PHE A 316 -19.44 -0.63 12.79
CA PHE A 316 -19.88 -1.68 13.72
C PHE A 316 -19.25 -3.04 13.42
N VAL A 317 -19.34 -3.49 12.17
CA VAL A 317 -18.85 -4.80 11.74
C VAL A 317 -17.34 -4.92 11.99
N TRP A 318 -16.56 -3.92 11.57
CA TRP A 318 -15.11 -3.97 11.73
C TRP A 318 -14.65 -3.81 13.18
N THR A 319 -15.35 -3.00 13.97
CA THR A 319 -15.09 -2.93 15.42
C THR A 319 -15.41 -4.25 16.12
N ALA A 320 -16.48 -4.94 15.73
CA ALA A 320 -16.82 -6.25 16.26
C ALA A 320 -15.77 -7.30 15.88
N ILE A 321 -15.30 -7.33 14.62
CA ILE A 321 -14.22 -8.20 14.16
C ILE A 321 -12.94 -7.94 14.96
N ALA A 322 -12.52 -6.68 15.10
CA ALA A 322 -11.36 -6.30 15.89
C ALA A 322 -11.48 -6.78 17.35
N THR A 323 -12.67 -6.61 17.95
CA THR A 323 -12.99 -7.06 19.31
C THR A 323 -12.84 -8.57 19.43
N VAL A 324 -13.46 -9.34 18.55
CA VAL A 324 -13.37 -10.81 18.54
C VAL A 324 -11.91 -11.26 18.38
N MET A 325 -11.16 -10.66 17.45
CA MET A 325 -9.75 -11.00 17.24
C MET A 325 -8.92 -10.76 18.50
N VAL A 326 -9.07 -9.61 19.17
CA VAL A 326 -8.35 -9.35 20.42
C VAL A 326 -8.77 -10.31 21.53
N LEU A 327 -10.07 -10.55 21.73
CA LEU A 327 -10.57 -11.43 22.78
C LEU A 327 -10.10 -12.88 22.58
N VAL A 328 -10.18 -13.39 21.35
CA VAL A 328 -9.67 -14.72 20.99
C VAL A 328 -8.15 -14.74 21.10
N GLY A 329 -7.45 -13.69 20.67
CA GLY A 329 -6.00 -13.55 20.79
C GLY A 329 -5.52 -13.62 22.23
N ARG A 330 -6.24 -12.98 23.16
CA ARG A 330 -5.99 -13.11 24.61
C ARG A 330 -6.20 -14.54 25.09
N LYS A 331 -7.33 -15.16 24.72
CA LYS A 331 -7.66 -16.53 25.15
C LYS A 331 -6.63 -17.56 24.64
N LEU A 332 -6.16 -17.38 23.42
CA LEU A 332 -5.15 -18.23 22.78
C LEU A 332 -3.70 -17.81 23.09
N ARG A 333 -3.49 -16.71 23.83
CA ARG A 333 -2.17 -16.11 24.11
C ARG A 333 -1.35 -15.86 22.84
N SER A 334 -2.01 -15.39 21.78
CA SER A 334 -1.40 -15.09 20.49
C SER A 334 -1.30 -13.58 20.27
N ASP A 335 -0.08 -13.03 20.42
CA ASP A 335 0.20 -11.62 20.19
C ASP A 335 -0.12 -11.20 18.75
N TRP A 336 0.12 -12.07 17.77
CA TRP A 336 -0.19 -11.81 16.37
C TRP A 336 -1.68 -11.57 16.12
N LEU A 337 -2.55 -12.32 16.81
CA LEU A 337 -3.99 -12.15 16.65
C LEU A 337 -4.49 -10.86 17.32
N ILE A 338 -3.87 -10.48 18.45
CA ILE A 338 -4.12 -9.21 19.12
C ILE A 338 -3.66 -8.04 18.23
N LEU A 339 -2.45 -8.10 17.69
CA LEU A 339 -1.92 -7.08 16.77
C LEU A 339 -2.77 -6.97 15.50
N GLY A 340 -3.23 -8.09 14.94
CA GLY A 340 -4.15 -8.11 13.80
C GLY A 340 -5.48 -7.41 14.11
N GLY A 341 -6.11 -7.74 15.24
CA GLY A 341 -7.35 -7.07 15.66
C GLY A 341 -7.14 -5.57 15.93
N SER A 342 -5.99 -5.22 16.49
CA SER A 342 -5.63 -3.83 16.76
C SER A 342 -5.39 -3.02 15.49
N PHE A 343 -4.79 -3.64 14.47
CA PHE A 343 -4.65 -3.06 13.14
C PHE A 343 -6.02 -2.78 12.51
N VAL A 344 -6.95 -3.75 12.56
CA VAL A 344 -8.33 -3.57 12.08
C VAL A 344 -9.00 -2.41 12.81
N TRP A 345 -8.91 -2.34 14.14
CA TRP A 345 -9.48 -1.23 14.93
C TRP A 345 -8.90 0.12 14.53
N PHE A 346 -7.58 0.22 14.37
CA PHE A 346 -6.92 1.48 14.01
C PHE A 346 -7.43 2.03 12.67
N PHE A 347 -7.48 1.19 11.64
CA PHE A 347 -7.99 1.58 10.33
C PHE A 347 -9.50 1.81 10.32
N THR A 348 -10.26 1.09 11.16
CA THR A 348 -11.69 1.36 11.36
C THR A 348 -11.91 2.71 12.02
N GLY A 349 -11.05 3.10 12.96
CA GLY A 349 -11.06 4.42 13.59
C GLY A 349 -10.81 5.53 12.57
N ILE A 350 -9.80 5.36 11.69
CA ILE A 350 -9.53 6.32 10.59
C ILE A 350 -10.72 6.38 9.63
N TYR A 351 -11.22 5.22 9.21
CA TYR A 351 -12.37 5.12 8.30
C TYR A 351 -13.60 5.84 8.86
N TRP A 352 -13.95 5.54 10.12
CA TRP A 352 -15.09 6.18 10.79
C TRP A 352 -14.85 7.67 10.97
N PHE A 353 -13.65 8.10 11.37
CA PHE A 353 -13.31 9.51 11.48
C PHE A 353 -13.44 10.26 10.15
N ALA A 354 -13.15 9.61 9.01
CA ALA A 354 -13.30 10.24 7.70
C ALA A 354 -14.78 10.37 7.25
N HIS A 355 -15.68 9.48 7.68
CA HIS A 355 -17.05 9.41 7.16
C HIS A 355 -18.12 9.88 8.15
N ALA A 356 -17.88 9.82 9.46
CA ALA A 356 -18.89 10.03 10.49
C ALA A 356 -19.55 11.42 10.48
N TRP A 357 -18.98 12.38 9.75
CA TRP A 357 -19.50 13.73 9.59
C TRP A 357 -20.72 13.79 8.67
N ASP A 358 -20.82 12.89 7.70
CA ASP A 358 -21.82 12.93 6.63
C ASP A 358 -22.86 11.80 6.71
N VAL A 359 -22.71 10.90 7.68
CA VAL A 359 -23.61 9.73 7.81
C VAL A 359 -24.95 10.15 8.40
N PRO A 360 -26.09 9.77 7.79
CA PRO A 360 -27.39 10.07 8.33
C PRO A 360 -27.60 9.52 9.74
N ARG A 361 -28.37 10.27 10.53
CA ARG A 361 -28.64 9.95 11.93
C ARG A 361 -29.57 8.75 12.01
N LEU A 362 -29.06 7.64 12.51
CA LEU A 362 -29.89 6.50 12.88
C LEU A 362 -30.31 6.66 14.35
N ASN A 363 -31.57 6.97 14.59
CA ASN A 363 -32.12 7.16 15.93
C ASN A 363 -32.87 5.88 16.38
N PRO A 364 -32.33 5.09 17.33
CA PRO A 364 -32.92 3.80 17.73
C PRO A 364 -34.30 3.94 18.40
N LEU A 365 -34.61 5.12 18.93
CA LEU A 365 -35.85 5.43 19.63
C LEU A 365 -36.87 6.18 18.74
N GLY A 366 -36.75 6.08 17.42
CA GLY A 366 -37.66 6.69 16.46
C GLY A 366 -37.19 8.07 15.98
N GLY A 367 -38.10 9.01 15.76
CA GLY A 367 -37.79 10.34 15.18
C GLY A 367 -37.04 11.30 16.11
N LEU A 368 -36.87 10.98 17.40
CA LEU A 368 -36.20 11.84 18.37
C LEU A 368 -34.69 11.62 18.37
N TYR A 369 -33.92 12.66 18.07
CA TYR A 369 -32.46 12.63 18.20
C TYR A 369 -32.04 12.80 19.66
N ILE A 370 -31.38 11.79 20.21
CA ILE A 370 -30.82 11.85 21.57
C ILE A 370 -29.29 11.91 21.46
N PRO A 371 -28.64 12.96 22.02
CA PRO A 371 -27.19 13.07 22.01
C PRO A 371 -26.55 11.86 22.68
N PHE A 372 -25.48 11.34 22.09
CA PHE A 372 -24.75 10.15 22.57
C PHE A 372 -25.53 8.82 22.52
N LEU A 373 -26.82 8.81 22.12
CA LEU A 373 -27.67 7.62 22.01
C LEU A 373 -28.28 7.45 20.62
N ASN A 374 -27.48 7.72 19.59
CA ASN A 374 -27.78 7.46 18.19
C ASN A 374 -26.74 6.49 17.60
N GLY A 375 -27.03 5.90 16.44
CA GLY A 375 -26.18 4.90 15.81
C GLY A 375 -24.73 5.39 15.65
N GLY A 376 -24.54 6.61 15.13
CA GLY A 376 -23.21 7.19 14.96
C GLY A 376 -22.46 7.35 16.28
N ALA A 377 -23.14 7.84 17.32
CA ALA A 377 -22.55 7.94 18.64
C ALA A 377 -22.14 6.58 19.23
N ILE A 378 -22.98 5.55 19.06
CA ILE A 378 -22.70 4.20 19.56
C ILE A 378 -21.45 3.63 18.85
N ALA A 379 -21.27 3.88 17.55
CA ALA A 379 -20.06 3.46 16.83
C ALA A 379 -18.80 4.12 17.39
N TRP A 380 -18.84 5.44 17.62
CA TRP A 380 -17.76 6.18 18.29
C TRP A 380 -17.44 5.63 19.69
N VAL A 381 -18.48 5.39 20.50
CA VAL A 381 -18.35 4.85 21.87
C VAL A 381 -17.75 3.45 21.83
N ALA A 382 -18.20 2.58 20.93
CA ALA A 382 -17.67 1.22 20.79
C ALA A 382 -16.18 1.24 20.42
N LEU A 383 -15.78 2.08 19.47
CA LEU A 383 -14.38 2.26 19.06
C LEU A 383 -13.51 2.77 20.22
N ALA A 384 -13.98 3.77 20.98
CA ALA A 384 -13.24 4.30 22.13
C ALA A 384 -13.14 3.26 23.25
N ALA A 385 -14.24 2.57 23.56
CA ALA A 385 -14.29 1.53 24.57
C ALA A 385 -13.33 0.38 24.25
N PHE A 386 -13.25 -0.05 22.99
CA PHE A 386 -12.26 -1.04 22.55
C PHE A 386 -10.83 -0.58 22.88
N GLY A 387 -10.44 0.62 22.48
CA GLY A 387 -9.06 1.07 22.66
C GLY A 387 -8.70 1.27 24.14
N PHE A 388 -9.60 1.81 24.96
CA PHE A 388 -9.40 1.87 26.42
C PHE A 388 -9.31 0.48 27.06
N TYR A 389 -10.13 -0.47 26.60
CA TYR A 389 -10.07 -1.85 27.06
C TYR A 389 -8.71 -2.48 26.74
N VAL A 390 -8.22 -2.35 25.51
CA VAL A 390 -6.91 -2.88 25.11
C VAL A 390 -5.79 -2.23 25.92
N SER A 391 -5.79 -0.91 26.03
CA SER A 391 -4.83 -0.14 26.82
C SER A 391 -4.69 -0.66 28.27
N ARG A 392 -5.81 -1.01 28.90
CA ARG A 392 -5.83 -1.38 30.33
C ARG A 392 -5.67 -2.88 30.59
N GLN A 393 -6.21 -3.74 29.73
CA GLN A 393 -6.45 -5.15 30.03
C GLN A 393 -5.56 -6.11 29.23
N VAL A 394 -4.97 -5.66 28.13
CA VAL A 394 -4.19 -6.53 27.23
C VAL A 394 -2.71 -6.46 27.60
N LYS A 395 -2.08 -7.63 27.69
CA LYS A 395 -0.63 -7.78 27.86
C LYS A 395 -0.08 -8.58 26.69
N TYR A 396 1.06 -8.15 26.16
CA TYR A 396 1.74 -8.82 25.05
C TYR A 396 2.86 -9.69 25.61
N LYS A 397 3.02 -10.92 25.07
CA LYS A 397 4.07 -11.86 25.51
C LYS A 397 5.45 -11.46 25.00
N ALA A 398 5.52 -10.91 23.78
CA ALA A 398 6.77 -10.57 23.09
C ALA A 398 7.36 -9.22 23.51
N LEU A 399 6.59 -8.38 24.19
CA LEU A 399 7.03 -7.04 24.61
C LEU A 399 7.49 -7.06 26.06
N ASP A 400 8.57 -6.32 26.33
CA ASP A 400 8.98 -5.98 27.68
C ASP A 400 8.01 -4.95 28.31
N GLN A 401 8.19 -4.68 29.60
CA GLN A 401 7.28 -3.83 30.36
C GLN A 401 7.26 -2.38 29.85
N GLU A 402 8.41 -1.87 29.40
CA GLU A 402 8.53 -0.51 28.85
C GLU A 402 7.79 -0.40 27.51
N SER A 403 8.06 -1.30 26.55
CA SER A 403 7.38 -1.29 25.25
C SER A 403 5.88 -1.53 25.40
N ALA A 404 5.46 -2.42 26.30
CA ALA A 404 4.05 -2.65 26.58
C ALA A 404 3.36 -1.40 27.15
N SER A 405 4.05 -0.63 28.00
CA SER A 405 3.53 0.64 28.51
C SER A 405 3.37 1.68 27.41
N ILE A 406 4.33 1.79 26.49
CA ILE A 406 4.24 2.69 25.33
C ILE A 406 3.04 2.33 24.46
N VAL A 407 2.88 1.04 24.14
CA VAL A 407 1.76 0.54 23.34
C VAL A 407 0.41 0.81 24.03
N ALA A 408 0.31 0.59 25.35
CA ALA A 408 -0.90 0.90 26.11
C ALA A 408 -1.26 2.40 26.06
N VAL A 409 -0.25 3.27 26.16
CA VAL A 409 -0.44 4.72 26.01
C VAL A 409 -0.94 5.04 24.60
N MET A 410 -0.36 4.47 23.54
CA MET A 410 -0.81 4.71 22.17
C MET A 410 -2.31 4.39 21.98
N TYR A 411 -2.80 3.25 22.48
CA TYR A 411 -4.24 2.93 22.43
C TYR A 411 -5.09 3.97 23.16
N ALA A 412 -4.67 4.40 24.34
CA ALA A 412 -5.41 5.40 25.12
C ALA A 412 -5.44 6.76 24.39
N VAL A 413 -4.32 7.19 23.79
CA VAL A 413 -4.26 8.43 23.01
C VAL A 413 -5.21 8.38 21.82
N PHE A 414 -5.16 7.32 21.02
CA PHE A 414 -6.08 7.15 19.90
C PHE A 414 -7.54 7.10 20.34
N SER A 415 -7.83 6.44 21.47
CA SER A 415 -9.18 6.41 22.06
C SER A 415 -9.65 7.81 22.47
N HIS A 416 -8.78 8.66 23.01
CA HIS A 416 -9.14 10.03 23.34
C HIS A 416 -9.37 10.91 22.11
N ILE A 417 -8.66 10.66 20.99
CA ILE A 417 -8.94 11.32 19.70
C ILE A 417 -10.33 10.92 19.20
N ILE A 418 -10.68 9.63 19.29
CA ILE A 418 -12.01 9.09 18.95
C ILE A 418 -13.10 9.75 19.80
N VAL A 419 -12.86 9.95 21.11
CA VAL A 419 -13.79 10.70 21.98
C VAL A 419 -13.90 12.18 21.57
N GLY A 420 -12.80 12.81 21.14
CA GLY A 420 -12.85 14.17 20.57
C GLY A 420 -13.76 14.24 19.34
N GLY A 421 -13.63 13.29 18.42
CA GLY A 421 -14.51 13.15 17.26
C GLY A 421 -15.98 12.96 17.65
N LEU A 422 -16.26 12.07 18.62
CA LEU A 422 -17.58 11.89 19.20
C LEU A 422 -18.17 13.20 19.70
N LEU A 423 -17.45 13.91 20.57
CA LEU A 423 -17.92 15.17 21.17
C LEU A 423 -18.25 16.19 20.09
N THR A 424 -17.39 16.35 19.08
CA THR A 424 -17.62 17.30 17.98
C THR A 424 -18.89 16.95 17.21
N VAL A 425 -19.03 15.70 16.75
CA VAL A 425 -20.21 15.29 15.97
C VAL A 425 -21.50 15.45 16.78
N GLN A 426 -21.48 15.07 18.07
CA GLN A 426 -22.70 15.17 18.89
C GLN A 426 -23.11 16.61 19.16
N ILE A 427 -22.16 17.52 19.40
CA ILE A 427 -22.46 18.94 19.61
C ILE A 427 -23.00 19.56 18.33
N THR A 428 -22.36 19.34 17.18
CA THR A 428 -22.84 19.83 15.89
C THR A 428 -24.26 19.33 15.62
N ASN A 429 -24.51 18.04 15.82
CA ASN A 429 -25.83 17.46 15.62
C ASN A 429 -26.91 18.01 16.56
N VAL A 430 -26.56 18.34 17.81
CA VAL A 430 -27.49 18.99 18.75
C VAL A 430 -27.90 20.37 18.23
N TYR A 431 -26.94 21.16 17.76
CA TYR A 431 -27.20 22.49 17.22
C TYR A 431 -28.10 22.44 15.98
N GLU A 432 -27.86 21.48 15.10
CA GLU A 432 -28.65 21.31 13.88
C GLU A 432 -30.06 20.77 14.15
N GLU A 433 -30.23 19.83 15.09
CA GLU A 433 -31.54 19.23 15.37
C GLU A 433 -32.46 20.18 16.14
N TYR A 434 -31.93 20.80 17.18
CA TYR A 434 -32.72 21.57 18.14
C TYR A 434 -32.71 23.07 17.87
N ASP A 435 -32.12 23.49 16.74
CA ASP A 435 -31.96 24.89 16.32
C ASP A 435 -31.46 25.77 17.48
N VAL A 436 -30.39 25.31 18.14
CA VAL A 436 -29.88 25.94 19.35
C VAL A 436 -29.29 27.31 19.00
N ALA A 437 -29.84 28.36 19.62
CA ALA A 437 -29.34 29.71 19.42
C ALA A 437 -27.87 29.85 19.86
N GLY A 438 -27.06 30.54 19.04
CA GLY A 438 -25.66 30.85 19.30
C GLY A 438 -24.68 30.11 18.38
N SER A 439 -23.38 30.31 18.62
CA SER A 439 -22.33 29.77 17.75
C SER A 439 -21.92 28.35 18.15
N VAL A 440 -22.13 27.38 17.24
CA VAL A 440 -21.65 26.00 17.40
C VAL A 440 -20.13 25.94 17.56
N GLN A 441 -19.38 26.85 16.93
CA GLN A 441 -17.91 26.89 17.03
C GLN A 441 -17.45 27.25 18.45
N LEU A 442 -18.15 28.17 19.12
CA LEU A 442 -17.87 28.52 20.52
C LEU A 442 -18.21 27.36 21.46
N ALA A 443 -19.32 26.65 21.21
CA ALA A 443 -19.71 25.48 21.99
C ALA A 443 -18.69 24.34 21.86
N LEU A 444 -18.17 24.11 20.64
CA LEU A 444 -17.09 23.15 20.39
C LEU A 444 -15.81 23.52 21.15
N SER A 445 -15.38 24.79 21.07
CA SER A 445 -14.20 25.25 21.79
C SER A 445 -14.35 25.11 23.31
N ALA A 446 -15.53 25.43 23.86
CA ALA A 446 -15.80 25.21 25.29
C ALA A 446 -15.76 23.71 25.67
N ALA A 447 -16.41 22.84 24.89
CA ALA A 447 -16.44 21.41 25.16
C ALA A 447 -15.05 20.76 25.08
N TRP A 448 -14.27 21.09 24.05
CA TRP A 448 -12.88 20.62 23.92
C TRP A 448 -12.00 21.15 25.06
N GLY A 449 -12.20 22.39 25.50
CA GLY A 449 -11.51 22.97 26.66
C GLY A 449 -11.82 22.24 27.97
N ILE A 450 -13.09 21.95 28.24
CA ILE A 450 -13.53 21.17 29.41
C ILE A 450 -12.94 19.75 29.36
N TYR A 451 -13.06 19.08 28.22
CA TYR A 451 -12.55 17.73 28.06
C TYR A 451 -11.03 17.66 28.24
N ALA A 452 -10.29 18.62 27.67
CA ALA A 452 -8.84 18.69 27.80
C ALA A 452 -8.40 19.01 29.24
N LEU A 453 -9.15 19.84 29.98
CA LEU A 453 -8.94 20.05 31.41
C LEU A 453 -9.15 18.74 32.19
N LEU A 454 -10.24 18.02 31.95
CA LEU A 454 -10.50 16.73 32.61
C LEU A 454 -9.38 15.72 32.31
N LEU A 455 -8.91 15.66 31.07
CA LEU A 455 -7.80 14.80 30.68
C LEU A 455 -6.49 15.20 31.35
N PHE A 456 -6.20 16.50 31.43
CA PHE A 456 -5.06 17.03 32.16
C PHE A 456 -5.13 16.60 33.62
N LEU A 457 -6.24 16.91 34.31
CA LEU A 457 -6.47 16.58 35.73
C LEU A 457 -6.39 15.08 35.99
N TRP A 458 -6.92 14.25 35.08
CA TRP A 458 -6.81 12.80 35.17
C TRP A 458 -5.36 12.32 35.04
N GLY A 459 -4.60 12.82 34.06
CA GLY A 459 -3.17 12.53 33.91
C GLY A 459 -2.36 12.96 35.13
N ALA A 460 -2.78 14.08 35.71
CA ALA A 460 -2.27 14.65 36.94
C ALA A 460 -2.50 13.70 38.14
N TYR A 461 -3.75 13.29 38.36
CA TYR A 461 -4.16 12.37 39.43
C TYR A 461 -3.51 10.99 39.29
N SER A 462 -3.50 10.44 38.07
CA SER A 462 -2.96 9.11 37.77
C SER A 462 -1.44 9.06 37.61
N ARG A 463 -0.74 10.19 37.73
CA ARG A 463 0.71 10.36 37.51
C ARG A 463 1.20 9.95 36.11
N GLN A 464 0.32 9.95 35.12
CA GLN A 464 0.64 9.59 33.75
C GLN A 464 1.01 10.85 32.95
N ARG A 465 2.31 10.99 32.64
CA ARG A 465 2.83 12.14 31.88
C ARG A 465 2.09 12.38 30.55
N PRO A 466 1.80 11.36 29.71
CA PRO A 466 1.20 11.58 28.39
C PRO A 466 -0.14 12.33 28.43
N PHE A 467 -1.05 11.98 29.34
CA PHE A 467 -2.36 12.63 29.43
C PHE A 467 -2.28 14.10 29.88
N ARG A 468 -1.30 14.43 30.73
CA ARG A 468 -1.02 15.85 31.07
C ARG A 468 -0.58 16.63 29.84
N TRP A 469 0.39 16.10 29.10
CA TRP A 469 0.88 16.74 27.88
C TRP A 469 -0.23 16.94 26.84
N ILE A 470 -1.03 15.91 26.59
CA ILE A 470 -2.14 15.99 25.62
C ILE A 470 -3.18 17.01 26.07
N GLY A 471 -3.61 16.96 27.34
CA GLY A 471 -4.55 17.95 27.88
C GLY A 471 -4.02 19.38 27.75
N SER A 472 -2.76 19.62 28.12
CA SER A 472 -2.13 20.95 27.98
C SER A 472 -2.03 21.43 26.53
N ILE A 473 -1.62 20.55 25.60
CA ILE A 473 -1.52 20.89 24.18
C ILE A 473 -2.89 21.27 23.61
N VAL A 474 -3.92 20.46 23.89
CA VAL A 474 -5.28 20.73 23.40
C VAL A 474 -5.85 22.02 24.00
N ILE A 475 -5.62 22.31 25.29
CA ILE A 475 -6.02 23.57 25.91
C ILE A 475 -5.41 24.78 25.19
N VAL A 476 -4.11 24.73 24.89
CA VAL A 476 -3.42 25.82 24.16
C VAL A 476 -4.01 25.97 22.75
N LEU A 477 -4.21 24.88 22.02
CA LEU A 477 -4.79 24.91 20.67
C LEU A 477 -6.21 25.47 20.66
N VAL A 478 -7.06 25.06 21.61
CA VAL A 478 -8.43 25.57 21.77
C VAL A 478 -8.41 27.05 22.10
N ALA A 479 -7.53 27.50 23.00
CA ALA A 479 -7.41 28.92 23.35
C ALA A 479 -7.00 29.76 22.14
N LEU A 480 -6.02 29.29 21.36
CA LEU A 480 -5.58 29.97 20.13
C LEU A 480 -6.68 29.99 19.06
N LYS A 481 -7.35 28.87 18.80
CA LYS A 481 -8.49 28.79 17.87
C LYS A 481 -9.60 29.75 18.28
N ALA A 482 -9.97 29.76 19.56
CA ALA A 482 -11.00 30.64 20.08
C ALA A 482 -10.65 32.12 19.84
N ILE A 483 -9.42 32.53 20.16
CA ILE A 483 -8.93 33.91 19.99
C ILE A 483 -8.92 34.33 18.51
N LEU A 484 -8.34 33.48 17.66
CA LEU A 484 -7.98 33.85 16.28
C LEU A 484 -9.12 33.65 15.28
N ILE A 485 -9.96 32.63 15.49
CA ILE A 485 -10.94 32.16 14.52
C ILE A 485 -12.36 32.36 15.05
N ASP A 486 -12.67 31.86 16.24
CA ASP A 486 -14.06 31.81 16.70
C ASP A 486 -14.60 33.18 17.16
N LEU A 487 -13.71 34.14 17.48
CA LEU A 487 -14.06 35.47 17.98
C LEU A 487 -14.01 36.57 16.89
N SER A 488 -13.62 36.24 15.65
CA SER A 488 -13.65 37.19 14.53
C SER A 488 -15.08 37.35 13.99
N GLY A 489 -15.82 38.32 14.52
CA GLY A 489 -17.16 38.71 14.02
C GLY A 489 -18.32 38.64 15.02
N GLU A 490 -18.16 37.99 16.17
CA GLU A 490 -19.25 37.81 17.17
C GLU A 490 -19.44 39.00 18.12
N SER A 491 -20.64 39.10 18.71
CA SER A 491 -21.01 40.17 19.67
C SER A 491 -20.16 40.14 20.96
N SER A 492 -19.80 41.31 21.48
CA SER A 492 -18.81 41.49 22.57
C SER A 492 -19.10 40.72 23.86
N LEU A 493 -20.35 40.33 24.13
CA LEU A 493 -20.77 39.68 25.37
C LEU A 493 -20.35 38.19 25.44
N TYR A 494 -20.49 37.45 24.34
CA TYR A 494 -20.06 36.04 24.28
C TYR A 494 -18.53 35.91 24.40
N LYS A 495 -17.79 36.90 23.87
CA LYS A 495 -16.33 36.98 23.99
C LYS A 495 -15.87 37.02 25.45
N ILE A 496 -16.56 37.83 26.26
CA ILE A 496 -16.24 38.02 27.67
C ILE A 496 -16.47 36.71 28.45
N ILE A 497 -17.59 36.02 28.21
CA ILE A 497 -17.91 34.75 28.89
C ILE A 497 -16.87 33.67 28.56
N VAL A 498 -16.51 33.52 27.28
CA VAL A 498 -15.51 32.52 26.85
C VAL A 498 -14.12 32.84 27.41
N PHE A 499 -13.71 34.11 27.43
CA PHE A 499 -12.44 34.50 28.04
C PHE A 499 -12.40 34.29 29.56
N LEU A 500 -13.50 34.55 30.26
CA LEU A 500 -13.61 34.27 31.69
C LEU A 500 -13.50 32.77 31.99
N LEU A 501 -14.14 31.92 31.18
CA LEU A 501 -14.05 30.47 31.31
C LEU A 501 -12.63 29.95 31.02
N LEU A 502 -12.00 30.39 29.92
CA LEU A 502 -10.61 30.02 29.60
C LEU A 502 -9.61 30.51 30.66
N GLY A 503 -9.83 31.71 31.20
CA GLY A 503 -9.06 32.27 32.30
C GLY A 503 -9.21 31.43 33.57
N ALA A 504 -10.43 31.10 33.97
CA ALA A 504 -10.71 30.23 35.12
C ALA A 504 -10.06 28.84 34.98
N ILE A 505 -10.12 28.25 33.78
CA ILE A 505 -9.46 26.98 33.46
C ILE A 505 -7.93 27.10 33.60
N SER A 506 -7.34 28.16 33.06
CA SER A 506 -5.89 28.41 33.14
C SER A 506 -5.41 28.63 34.58
N PHE A 507 -6.18 29.36 35.39
CA PHE A 507 -5.92 29.50 36.83
C PHE A 507 -6.05 28.17 37.57
N GLY A 508 -7.04 27.34 37.23
CA GLY A 508 -7.18 26.00 37.79
C GLY A 508 -5.96 25.12 37.52
N ILE A 509 -5.43 25.16 36.30
CA ILE A 509 -4.21 24.42 35.90
C ILE A 509 -2.98 24.91 36.68
N SER A 510 -2.80 26.24 36.77
CA SER A 510 -1.68 26.85 37.50
C SER A 510 -1.73 26.53 39.00
N TRP A 511 -2.92 26.59 39.61
CA TRP A 511 -3.14 26.27 41.02
C TRP A 511 -2.85 24.79 41.33
N VAL A 512 -3.31 23.86 40.49
CA VAL A 512 -3.00 22.42 40.63
C VAL A 512 -1.50 22.16 40.50
N ASN A 513 -0.83 22.80 39.55
CA ASN A 513 0.63 22.70 39.40
C ASN A 513 1.38 23.23 40.63
N GLY A 514 0.99 24.39 41.16
CA GLY A 514 1.60 24.99 42.34
C GLY A 514 1.43 24.14 43.62
N LYS A 515 0.25 23.53 43.80
CA LYS A 515 -0.04 22.70 44.98
C LYS A 515 0.70 21.36 44.97
N TRP A 516 1.16 20.89 43.81
CA TRP A 516 1.84 19.60 43.67
C TRP A 516 3.35 19.68 43.52
N GLN A 517 3.92 20.86 43.28
CA GLN A 517 5.36 21.10 43.40
C GLN A 517 5.80 21.38 44.84
N ALA A 518 4.86 21.66 45.76
CA ALA A 518 5.12 21.86 47.18
C ALA A 518 5.24 20.53 47.96
N LYS A 519 6.24 19.71 47.63
CA LYS A 519 6.91 18.84 48.59
C LYS A 519 8.41 18.85 48.28
N PRO A 520 9.18 19.77 48.87
CA PRO A 520 10.62 19.58 48.99
C PRO A 520 10.87 18.40 49.93
N GLU A 521 11.74 17.49 49.51
CA GLU A 521 12.43 16.58 50.41
C GLU A 521 13.04 17.41 51.55
N GLN A 522 12.54 17.22 52.76
CA GLN A 522 13.28 17.61 53.96
C GLN A 522 14.23 16.46 54.28
N GLN A 523 15.49 16.85 54.45
CA GLN A 523 16.67 16.04 54.75
C GLN A 523 16.46 15.04 55.88
#